data_AF-A0A540WUH3-F1
#
_entry.id   AF-A0A540WUH3-F1
#
_cell.length_a   1.000
_cell.length_b   1.000
_cell.length_c   1.000
_cell.angle_alpha   90.00
_cell.angle_beta   90.00
_cell.angle_gamma   90.00
#
_symmetry.space_group_name_H-M   'P 1'
#
loop_
_entity.id
_entity.type
_entity.pdbx_description
1 polymer ?
#
loop_
_entity_poly.entity_id
_entity_poly.type
_entity_poly.pdbx_seq_one_letter_code
_entity_poly.pdbx_strand_id
1 'polypeptide(L)'
;MTEQQYELTKLFRQVQSHKHLEDHVQVYEADSFDERLAKERAENEVALGKIRQMLAGGVSLDFVDQNQHTPVLLAVTQNNVELLQLLKEYGANLLAPYRYDTPLHRAAEFGADRVVRFLIEQGADPRGLTPGGQSVLGAARTSRHSRKVPALLVELLLPTKSQRPPPPKKPKGLSEEKVVRYLQGAAPPGVRPASWEKLRLIMDAVFVEAHFVTIDAFFEGIEEQSSMNPDLVFAGIGLIQAAIAEPPKDKKVKKVSKSSYVHHGNLEVEGPLKVGALMVTGNLTVKGGAANPQGASLFVGGDFTCETLKSQGPVIIGGNLEATHVTAQYNDYALEVRGTLRAAKLVVEDKHVVTAGRFEVSERVDS
;
A
#
# COMPACT_ATOMS: atom_id res chain seq x y z
N MET A 1 -9.01 25.57 -25.94
CA MET A 1 -10.44 25.40 -25.70
C MET A 1 -11.20 26.59 -26.25
N THR A 2 -12.37 26.36 -26.84
CA THR A 2 -13.35 27.39 -27.19
C THR A 2 -14.16 27.82 -25.96
N GLU A 3 -14.90 28.93 -26.06
CA GLU A 3 -15.84 29.36 -25.01
C GLU A 3 -16.90 28.29 -24.71
N GLN A 4 -17.45 27.67 -25.76
CA GLN A 4 -18.40 26.55 -25.61
C GLN A 4 -17.79 25.35 -24.89
N GLN A 5 -16.53 24.99 -25.16
CA GLN A 5 -15.84 23.92 -24.43
C GLN A 5 -15.60 24.29 -22.97
N TYR A 6 -15.36 25.57 -22.67
CA TYR A 6 -15.20 26.06 -21.31
C TYR A 6 -16.50 25.98 -20.51
N GLU A 7 -17.61 26.41 -21.09
CA GLU A 7 -18.93 26.25 -20.48
C GLU A 7 -19.31 24.78 -20.31
N LEU A 8 -19.02 23.93 -21.30
CA LEU A 8 -19.21 22.49 -21.20
C LEU A 8 -18.43 21.88 -20.02
N THR A 9 -17.18 22.32 -19.83
CA THR A 9 -16.34 21.90 -18.69
C THR A 9 -16.97 22.31 -17.35
N LYS A 10 -17.55 23.51 -17.25
CA LYS A 10 -18.25 23.94 -16.04
C LYS A 10 -19.47 23.06 -15.76
N LEU A 11 -20.25 22.74 -16.79
CA LEU A 11 -21.42 21.85 -16.64
C LEU A 11 -21.00 20.45 -16.17
N PHE A 12 -19.93 19.87 -16.73
CA PHE A 12 -19.38 18.60 -16.23
C PHE A 12 -19.03 18.65 -14.75
N ARG A 13 -18.53 19.79 -14.24
CA ARG A 13 -18.24 19.98 -12.82
C ARG A 13 -19.46 20.17 -11.93
N GLN A 14 -20.61 20.49 -12.50
CA GLN A 14 -21.86 20.63 -11.76
C GLN A 14 -22.55 19.29 -11.53
N VAL A 15 -22.39 18.31 -12.44
CA VAL A 15 -23.00 16.99 -12.30
C VAL A 15 -22.35 16.27 -11.11
N GLN A 16 -23.07 16.16 -10.00
CA GLN A 16 -22.60 15.54 -8.78
C GLN A 16 -22.59 14.02 -8.90
N SER A 17 -21.60 13.37 -8.30
CA SER A 17 -21.69 11.94 -8.04
C SER A 17 -22.45 11.74 -6.72
N HIS A 18 -23.45 10.86 -6.72
CA HIS A 18 -24.26 10.54 -5.52
C HIS A 18 -23.44 10.02 -4.31
N LYS A 19 -22.15 9.74 -4.50
CA LYS A 19 -21.21 9.28 -3.47
C LYS A 19 -21.16 10.22 -2.26
N HIS A 20 -21.19 11.53 -2.47
CA HIS A 20 -21.14 12.49 -1.36
C HIS A 20 -22.38 12.38 -0.48
N LEU A 21 -23.54 12.02 -1.02
CA LEU A 21 -24.72 11.76 -0.22
C LEU A 21 -24.61 10.42 0.54
N GLU A 22 -24.18 9.35 -0.13
CA GLU A 22 -24.03 8.00 0.44
C GLU A 22 -23.00 7.93 1.59
N ASP A 23 -21.85 8.60 1.46
CA ASP A 23 -20.82 8.62 2.51
C ASP A 23 -21.22 9.50 3.72
N HIS A 24 -22.19 10.42 3.56
CA HIS A 24 -22.68 11.34 4.62
C HIS A 24 -23.97 10.90 5.32
N VAL A 25 -24.53 9.71 4.99
CA VAL A 25 -25.74 9.16 5.63
C VAL A 25 -25.55 8.80 7.11
N GLN A 26 -24.32 8.81 7.63
CA GLN A 26 -24.06 8.43 9.03
C GLN A 26 -24.58 9.42 10.09
N VAL A 27 -25.21 10.56 9.74
CA VAL A 27 -25.47 11.64 10.72
C VAL A 27 -26.91 12.21 10.77
N TYR A 28 -27.83 11.92 9.83
CA TYR A 28 -29.20 12.49 9.90
C TYR A 28 -30.31 11.53 9.41
N GLU A 29 -31.53 11.76 9.91
CA GLU A 29 -32.76 10.97 9.68
C GLU A 29 -33.03 10.72 8.18
N ALA A 30 -33.57 9.53 7.86
CA ALA A 30 -33.77 9.02 6.50
C ALA A 30 -34.61 9.94 5.60
N ASP A 31 -35.62 10.62 6.17
CA ASP A 31 -36.50 11.54 5.41
C ASP A 31 -35.72 12.71 4.80
N SER A 32 -34.63 13.16 5.46
CA SER A 32 -33.76 14.22 4.95
C SER A 32 -32.81 13.75 3.83
N PHE A 33 -32.52 12.44 3.76
CA PHE A 33 -31.64 11.88 2.73
C PHE A 33 -32.35 11.77 1.39
N ASP A 34 -33.57 11.24 1.39
CA ASP A 34 -34.36 11.05 0.16
C ASP A 34 -34.67 12.40 -0.50
N GLU A 35 -35.01 13.44 0.29
CA GLU A 35 -35.21 14.80 -0.21
C GLU A 35 -33.93 15.40 -0.82
N ARG A 36 -32.78 15.23 -0.17
CA ARG A 36 -31.49 15.72 -0.68
C ARG A 36 -31.08 14.99 -1.96
N LEU A 37 -31.27 13.67 -2.00
CA LEU A 37 -31.00 12.85 -3.19
C LEU A 37 -31.92 13.24 -4.35
N ALA A 38 -33.21 13.46 -4.09
CA ALA A 38 -34.16 13.94 -5.10
C ALA A 38 -33.76 15.32 -5.64
N LYS A 39 -33.35 16.24 -4.76
CA LYS A 39 -32.85 17.56 -5.16
C LYS A 39 -31.59 17.46 -6.03
N GLU A 40 -30.60 16.68 -5.60
CA GLU A 40 -29.35 16.49 -6.36
C GLU A 40 -29.64 15.87 -7.74
N ARG A 41 -30.53 14.87 -7.82
CA ARG A 41 -30.97 14.29 -9.09
C ARG A 41 -31.63 15.32 -10.00
N ALA A 42 -32.51 16.17 -9.47
CA ALA A 42 -33.14 17.23 -10.25
C ALA A 42 -32.11 18.25 -10.79
N GLU A 43 -31.12 18.63 -9.98
CA GLU A 43 -30.04 19.53 -10.40
C GLU A 43 -29.12 18.88 -11.45
N ASN A 44 -28.79 17.59 -11.27
CA ASN A 44 -28.05 16.80 -12.25
C ASN A 44 -28.81 16.71 -13.58
N GLU A 45 -30.11 16.40 -13.58
CA GLU A 45 -30.93 16.34 -14.79
C GLU A 45 -30.91 17.66 -15.56
N VAL A 46 -30.99 18.80 -14.86
CA VAL A 46 -30.88 20.12 -15.49
C VAL A 46 -29.49 20.32 -16.12
N ALA A 47 -28.41 19.95 -15.42
CA ALA A 47 -27.05 20.07 -15.95
C ALA A 47 -26.82 19.12 -17.15
N LEU A 48 -27.25 17.87 -17.04
CA LEU A 48 -27.17 16.86 -18.11
C LEU A 48 -27.98 17.26 -19.33
N GLY A 49 -29.17 17.86 -19.15
CA GLY A 49 -29.97 18.41 -20.25
C GLY A 49 -29.22 19.49 -21.03
N LYS A 50 -28.54 20.42 -20.33
CA LYS A 50 -27.70 21.43 -20.98
C LYS A 50 -26.50 20.81 -21.70
N ILE A 51 -25.85 19.82 -21.09
CA ILE A 51 -24.75 19.08 -21.73
C ILE A 51 -25.24 18.43 -23.03
N ARG A 52 -26.36 17.69 -22.98
CA ARG A 52 -26.97 17.05 -24.16
C ARG A 52 -27.24 18.07 -25.27
N GLN A 53 -27.78 19.23 -24.93
CA GLN A 53 -28.03 20.31 -25.91
C GLN A 53 -26.72 20.80 -26.57
N MET A 54 -25.67 21.03 -25.80
CA MET A 54 -24.38 21.49 -26.33
C MET A 54 -23.73 20.43 -27.23
N LEU A 55 -23.74 19.16 -26.82
CA LEU A 55 -23.18 18.06 -27.61
C LEU A 55 -23.99 17.82 -28.88
N ALA A 56 -25.32 17.90 -28.82
CA ALA A 56 -26.19 17.84 -30.00
C ALA A 56 -25.97 19.01 -30.96
N GLY A 57 -25.59 20.18 -30.42
CA GLY A 57 -25.15 21.35 -31.19
C GLY A 57 -23.77 21.23 -31.83
N GLY A 58 -23.08 20.09 -31.69
CA GLY A 58 -21.80 19.82 -32.33
C GLY A 58 -20.56 20.30 -31.56
N VAL A 59 -20.69 20.62 -30.27
CA VAL A 59 -19.51 20.93 -29.45
C VAL A 59 -18.64 19.68 -29.33
N SER A 60 -17.42 19.75 -29.88
CA SER A 60 -16.47 18.64 -29.87
C SER A 60 -16.01 18.29 -28.45
N LEU A 61 -15.90 16.98 -28.18
CA LEU A 61 -15.31 16.40 -26.96
C LEU A 61 -13.77 16.27 -27.03
N ASP A 62 -13.17 16.61 -28.18
CA ASP A 62 -11.72 16.59 -28.36
C ASP A 62 -11.09 17.89 -27.84
N PHE A 63 -10.97 17.98 -26.52
CA PHE A 63 -10.26 19.05 -25.83
C PHE A 63 -9.77 18.59 -24.46
N VAL A 64 -8.96 19.45 -23.84
CA VAL A 64 -8.53 19.29 -22.45
C VAL A 64 -8.71 20.57 -21.67
N ASP A 65 -9.05 20.44 -20.38
CA ASP A 65 -9.15 21.56 -19.45
C ASP A 65 -7.79 22.11 -19.02
N GLN A 66 -7.79 23.09 -18.12
CA GLN A 66 -6.57 23.72 -17.58
C GLN A 66 -5.64 22.72 -16.86
N ASN A 67 -6.19 21.62 -16.34
CA ASN A 67 -5.46 20.55 -15.68
C ASN A 67 -5.09 19.40 -16.64
N GLN A 68 -5.22 19.61 -17.96
CA GLN A 68 -4.99 18.61 -18.99
C GLN A 68 -5.96 17.41 -18.93
N HIS A 69 -7.14 17.58 -18.33
CA HIS A 69 -8.16 16.53 -18.32
C HIS A 69 -9.04 16.60 -19.57
N THR A 70 -9.18 15.48 -20.27
CA THR A 70 -10.23 15.30 -21.27
C THR A 70 -11.60 15.24 -20.59
N PRO A 71 -12.72 15.42 -21.32
CA PRO A 71 -14.06 15.19 -20.79
C PRO A 71 -14.23 13.85 -20.05
N VAL A 72 -13.65 12.78 -20.61
CA VAL A 72 -13.65 11.44 -19.99
C VAL A 72 -12.87 11.46 -18.67
N LEU A 73 -11.68 12.07 -18.64
CA LEU A 73 -10.89 12.15 -17.41
C LEU A 73 -11.57 13.00 -16.33
N LEU A 74 -12.30 14.05 -16.69
CA LEU A 74 -13.11 14.82 -15.73
C LEU A 74 -14.13 13.91 -15.05
N ALA A 75 -14.92 13.17 -15.83
CA ALA A 75 -15.90 12.22 -15.28
C ALA A 75 -15.24 11.12 -14.43
N VAL A 76 -14.05 10.64 -14.82
CA VAL A 76 -13.25 9.68 -14.04
C VAL A 76 -12.84 10.27 -12.69
N THR A 77 -12.24 11.47 -12.66
CA THR A 77 -11.80 12.12 -11.41
C THR A 77 -12.95 12.42 -10.45
N GLN A 78 -14.16 12.57 -10.98
CA GLN A 78 -15.39 12.77 -10.22
C GLN A 78 -16.09 11.47 -9.80
N ASN A 79 -15.57 10.30 -10.18
CA ASN A 79 -16.24 9.01 -10.00
C ASN A 79 -17.68 8.98 -10.57
N ASN A 80 -17.90 9.69 -11.69
CA ASN A 80 -19.23 9.92 -12.24
C ASN A 80 -19.51 9.02 -13.47
N VAL A 81 -20.19 7.89 -13.21
CA VAL A 81 -20.58 6.92 -14.25
C VAL A 81 -21.66 7.46 -15.19
N GLU A 82 -22.60 8.26 -14.68
CA GLU A 82 -23.68 8.86 -15.47
C GLU A 82 -23.12 9.80 -16.54
N LEU A 83 -22.14 10.61 -16.16
CA LEU A 83 -21.46 11.48 -17.12
C LEU A 83 -20.65 10.66 -18.15
N LEU A 84 -20.00 9.56 -17.76
CA LEU A 84 -19.32 8.67 -18.71
C LEU A 84 -20.30 8.02 -19.70
N GLN A 85 -21.48 7.61 -19.24
CA GLN A 85 -22.54 7.07 -20.10
C GLN A 85 -22.98 8.11 -21.12
N LEU A 86 -23.26 9.34 -20.68
CA LEU A 86 -23.61 10.45 -21.58
C LEU A 86 -22.49 10.74 -22.59
N LEU A 87 -21.23 10.82 -22.16
CA LEU A 87 -20.11 11.03 -23.07
C LEU A 87 -20.01 9.92 -24.13
N LYS A 88 -20.24 8.66 -23.73
CA LYS A 88 -20.26 7.51 -24.64
C LYS A 88 -21.38 7.60 -25.67
N GLU A 89 -22.58 8.04 -25.28
CA GLU A 89 -23.72 8.26 -26.20
C GLU A 89 -23.37 9.24 -27.32
N TYR A 90 -22.52 10.22 -27.04
CA TYR A 90 -22.02 11.20 -28.02
C TYR A 90 -20.65 10.84 -28.61
N GLY A 91 -20.28 9.54 -28.58
CA GLY A 91 -19.13 9.01 -29.31
C GLY A 91 -17.78 9.14 -28.61
N ALA A 92 -17.74 9.50 -27.32
CA ALA A 92 -16.48 9.50 -26.58
C ALA A 92 -15.91 8.07 -26.46
N ASN A 93 -14.63 7.91 -26.79
CA ASN A 93 -13.91 6.67 -26.52
C ASN A 93 -13.48 6.63 -25.04
N LEU A 94 -14.24 5.90 -24.23
CA LEU A 94 -13.98 5.78 -22.79
C LEU A 94 -12.70 5.01 -22.43
N LEU A 95 -12.12 4.27 -23.39
CA LEU A 95 -10.92 3.45 -23.18
C LEU A 95 -9.67 4.08 -23.80
N ALA A 96 -9.81 5.19 -24.50
CA ALA A 96 -8.68 5.87 -25.14
C ALA A 96 -7.69 6.35 -24.06
N PRO A 97 -6.41 5.97 -24.15
CA PRO A 97 -5.40 6.50 -23.26
C PRO A 97 -5.21 8.00 -23.51
N TYR A 98 -4.88 8.72 -22.44
CA TYR A 98 -4.44 10.10 -22.54
C TYR A 98 -3.02 10.21 -21.99
N ARG A 99 -2.08 10.62 -22.85
CA ARG A 99 -0.63 10.58 -22.58
C ARG A 99 -0.18 9.15 -22.26
N TYR A 100 0.20 8.89 -21.02
CA TYR A 100 0.76 7.61 -20.58
C TYR A 100 -0.24 6.74 -19.80
N ASP A 101 -1.40 7.29 -19.41
CA ASP A 101 -2.35 6.62 -18.55
C ASP A 101 -3.64 6.31 -19.29
N THR A 102 -4.20 5.13 -19.02
CA THR A 102 -5.58 4.80 -19.43
C THR A 102 -6.58 5.41 -18.44
N PRO A 103 -7.84 5.64 -18.85
CA PRO A 103 -8.91 6.04 -17.93
C PRO A 103 -9.05 5.11 -16.72
N LEU A 104 -8.79 3.80 -16.87
CA LEU A 104 -8.84 2.85 -15.75
C LEU A 104 -7.72 3.06 -14.72
N HIS A 105 -6.49 3.34 -15.16
CA HIS A 105 -5.38 3.71 -14.27
C HIS A 105 -5.70 4.98 -13.46
N ARG A 106 -6.27 6.00 -14.12
CA ARG A 106 -6.72 7.22 -13.43
C ARG A 106 -7.87 6.96 -12.48
N ALA A 107 -8.85 6.14 -12.86
CA ALA A 107 -9.93 5.76 -11.96
C ALA A 107 -9.39 5.06 -10.70
N ALA A 108 -8.37 4.21 -10.88
CA ALA A 108 -7.71 3.53 -9.77
C ALA A 108 -6.91 4.49 -8.87
N GLU A 109 -6.14 5.40 -9.46
CA GLU A 109 -5.38 6.44 -8.76
C GLU A 109 -6.30 7.37 -7.95
N PHE A 110 -7.39 7.86 -8.54
CA PHE A 110 -8.31 8.79 -7.90
C PHE A 110 -9.31 8.14 -6.94
N GLY A 111 -9.28 6.81 -6.78
CA GLY A 111 -10.24 6.11 -5.92
C GLY A 111 -11.67 6.10 -6.45
N ALA A 112 -11.83 6.19 -7.77
CA ALA A 112 -13.10 6.20 -8.47
C ALA A 112 -13.64 4.77 -8.66
N ASP A 113 -14.02 4.14 -7.56
CA ASP A 113 -14.46 2.75 -7.46
C ASP A 113 -15.64 2.37 -8.37
N ARG A 114 -16.63 3.26 -8.53
CA ARG A 114 -17.76 3.04 -9.44
C ARG A 114 -17.31 3.07 -10.90
N VAL A 115 -16.44 4.02 -11.23
CA VAL A 115 -15.85 4.15 -12.56
C VAL A 115 -14.93 2.98 -12.87
N VAL A 116 -14.16 2.46 -11.89
CA VAL A 116 -13.34 1.25 -12.05
C VAL A 116 -14.21 0.07 -12.50
N ARG A 117 -15.30 -0.22 -11.78
CA ARG A 117 -16.24 -1.29 -12.18
C ARG A 117 -16.80 -1.04 -13.57
N PHE A 118 -17.32 0.17 -13.80
CA PHE A 118 -17.94 0.53 -15.07
C PHE A 118 -16.97 0.39 -16.25
N LEU A 119 -15.74 0.89 -16.15
CA LEU A 119 -14.76 0.78 -17.23
C LEU A 119 -14.39 -0.67 -17.52
N ILE A 120 -14.25 -1.51 -16.49
CA ILE A 120 -14.02 -2.96 -16.66
C ILE A 120 -15.21 -3.61 -17.36
N GLU A 121 -16.45 -3.27 -16.98
CA GLU A 121 -17.67 -3.71 -17.67
C GLU A 121 -17.73 -3.23 -19.13
N GLN A 122 -17.13 -2.07 -19.44
CA GLN A 122 -16.97 -1.56 -20.80
C GLN A 122 -15.81 -2.23 -21.57
N GLY A 123 -15.13 -3.21 -20.99
CA GLY A 123 -14.04 -3.97 -21.63
C GLY A 123 -12.64 -3.41 -21.41
N ALA A 124 -12.44 -2.50 -20.45
CA ALA A 124 -11.10 -2.11 -20.02
C ALA A 124 -10.38 -3.31 -19.40
N ASP A 125 -9.14 -3.56 -19.79
CA ASP A 125 -8.31 -4.62 -19.20
C ASP A 125 -7.79 -4.20 -17.81
N PRO A 126 -8.23 -4.82 -16.71
CA PRO A 126 -7.75 -4.50 -15.37
C PRO A 126 -6.29 -4.94 -15.13
N ARG A 127 -5.68 -5.70 -16.05
CA ARG A 127 -4.27 -6.11 -16.02
C ARG A 127 -3.39 -5.28 -16.96
N GLY A 128 -3.97 -4.28 -17.61
CA GLY A 128 -3.23 -3.38 -18.49
C GLY A 128 -2.09 -2.69 -17.74
N LEU A 129 -0.98 -2.48 -18.44
CA LEU A 129 0.19 -1.77 -17.92
C LEU A 129 0.34 -0.42 -18.64
N THR A 130 0.74 0.61 -17.91
CA THR A 130 1.23 1.85 -18.54
C THR A 130 2.55 1.58 -19.28
N PRO A 131 3.02 2.49 -20.15
CA PRO A 131 4.35 2.38 -20.75
C PRO A 131 5.50 2.30 -19.72
N GLY A 132 5.28 2.79 -18.50
CA GLY A 132 6.22 2.68 -17.37
C GLY A 132 6.14 1.35 -16.61
N GLY A 133 5.28 0.42 -17.02
CA GLY A 133 5.11 -0.89 -16.39
C GLY A 133 4.27 -0.89 -15.11
N GLN A 134 3.57 0.21 -14.82
CA GLN A 134 2.66 0.30 -13.67
C GLN A 134 1.34 -0.40 -14.01
N SER A 135 0.85 -1.28 -13.13
CA SER A 135 -0.47 -1.91 -13.25
C SER A 135 -1.58 -1.01 -12.69
N VAL A 136 -2.84 -1.31 -13.06
CA VAL A 136 -4.02 -0.64 -12.50
C VAL A 136 -4.07 -0.80 -10.98
N LEU A 137 -3.83 -2.01 -10.46
CA LEU A 137 -3.77 -2.28 -9.03
C LEU A 137 -2.58 -1.58 -8.37
N GLY A 138 -1.45 -1.47 -9.06
CA GLY A 138 -0.29 -0.68 -8.62
C GLY A 138 -0.63 0.80 -8.45
N ALA A 139 -1.30 1.41 -9.44
CA ALA A 139 -1.78 2.79 -9.36
C ALA A 139 -2.75 3.04 -8.20
N ALA A 140 -3.64 2.07 -7.92
CA ALA A 140 -4.46 2.14 -6.71
C ALA A 140 -3.58 2.12 -5.46
N ARG A 141 -2.70 1.13 -5.28
CA ARG A 141 -1.90 0.95 -4.05
C ARG A 141 -1.02 2.15 -3.71
N THR A 142 -0.42 2.80 -4.71
CA THR A 142 0.45 3.96 -4.49
C THR A 142 -0.31 5.25 -4.18
N SER A 143 -1.63 5.27 -4.37
CA SER A 143 -2.45 6.45 -4.15
C SER A 143 -3.07 6.49 -2.75
N ARG A 144 -3.02 7.66 -2.11
CA ARG A 144 -3.67 7.91 -0.81
C ARG A 144 -5.20 8.05 -0.94
N HIS A 145 -5.71 8.30 -2.14
CA HIS A 145 -7.13 8.56 -2.39
C HIS A 145 -7.91 7.29 -2.75
N SER A 146 -7.22 6.16 -2.92
CA SER A 146 -7.78 4.95 -3.51
C SER A 146 -8.28 3.91 -2.50
N ARG A 147 -8.38 4.22 -1.19
CA ARG A 147 -8.55 3.23 -0.09
C ARG A 147 -9.46 2.01 -0.38
N LYS A 148 -10.60 2.19 -1.06
CA LYS A 148 -11.57 1.11 -1.40
C LYS A 148 -11.18 0.32 -2.68
N VAL A 149 -10.41 0.92 -3.58
CA VAL A 149 -10.11 0.39 -4.91
C VAL A 149 -9.13 -0.80 -4.94
N PRO A 150 -8.03 -0.86 -4.14
CA PRO A 150 -7.18 -2.04 -4.13
C PRO A 150 -7.94 -3.32 -3.81
N ALA A 151 -8.83 -3.28 -2.80
CA ALA A 151 -9.67 -4.43 -2.43
C ALA A 151 -10.64 -4.81 -3.56
N LEU A 152 -11.29 -3.82 -4.16
CA LEU A 152 -12.16 -4.00 -5.33
C LEU A 152 -11.41 -4.66 -6.50
N LEU A 153 -10.24 -4.16 -6.88
CA LEU A 153 -9.47 -4.71 -7.98
C LEU A 153 -9.01 -6.13 -7.69
N VAL A 154 -8.59 -6.43 -6.46
CA VAL A 154 -8.28 -7.81 -6.05
C VAL A 154 -9.50 -8.71 -6.22
N GLU A 155 -10.67 -8.30 -5.74
CA GLU A 155 -11.95 -9.03 -5.90
C GLU A 155 -12.26 -9.32 -7.37
N LEU A 156 -12.09 -8.32 -8.26
CA LEU A 156 -12.37 -8.47 -9.69
C LEU A 156 -11.32 -9.31 -10.43
N LEU A 157 -10.07 -9.31 -9.98
CA LEU A 157 -8.96 -10.03 -10.62
C LEU A 157 -8.83 -11.48 -10.15
N LEU A 158 -9.38 -11.83 -8.97
CA LEU A 158 -9.32 -13.18 -8.42
C LEU A 158 -9.99 -14.23 -9.33
N PRO A 159 -11.22 -14.03 -9.85
CA PRO A 159 -11.85 -14.99 -10.78
C PRO A 159 -11.07 -15.21 -12.08
N THR A 160 -10.28 -14.22 -12.48
CA THR A 160 -9.49 -14.22 -13.73
C THR A 160 -8.00 -14.38 -13.46
N LYS A 161 -7.61 -14.89 -12.28
CA LYS A 161 -6.20 -15.11 -11.89
C LYS A 161 -5.43 -15.99 -12.89
N SER A 162 -6.11 -16.91 -13.55
CA SER A 162 -5.54 -17.77 -14.60
C SER A 162 -5.16 -17.01 -15.88
N GLN A 163 -5.68 -15.80 -16.10
CA GLN A 163 -5.44 -14.97 -17.29
C GLN A 163 -4.20 -14.08 -17.16
N ARG A 164 -3.47 -14.15 -16.05
CA ARG A 164 -2.25 -13.36 -15.83
C ARG A 164 -1.15 -13.72 -16.87
N PRO A 165 -0.24 -12.78 -17.18
CA PRO A 165 0.90 -13.05 -18.05
C PRO A 165 1.72 -14.25 -17.55
N PRO A 166 2.37 -15.00 -18.45
CA PRO A 166 3.15 -16.17 -18.07
C PRO A 166 4.30 -15.80 -17.10
N PRO A 167 4.70 -16.72 -16.21
CA PRO A 167 5.79 -16.47 -15.27
C PRO A 167 7.10 -16.19 -16.01
N PRO A 168 7.97 -15.32 -15.49
CA PRO A 168 9.28 -15.13 -16.08
C PRO A 168 10.13 -16.39 -15.94
N LYS A 169 11.06 -16.58 -16.88
CA LYS A 169 11.89 -17.80 -16.98
C LYS A 169 12.78 -18.07 -15.76
N LYS A 170 13.09 -17.05 -14.96
CA LYS A 170 13.99 -17.15 -13.77
C LYS A 170 13.39 -16.36 -12.61
N PRO A 171 12.38 -16.90 -11.91
CA PRO A 171 11.82 -16.23 -10.74
C PRO A 171 12.88 -16.14 -9.63
N LYS A 172 12.97 -14.98 -8.98
CA LYS A 172 13.80 -14.75 -7.79
C LYS A 172 12.90 -14.26 -6.67
N GLY A 173 13.11 -14.75 -5.44
CA GLY A 173 12.29 -14.42 -4.29
C GLY A 173 11.18 -15.45 -4.00
N LEU A 174 10.03 -14.95 -3.57
CA LEU A 174 8.91 -15.76 -3.07
C LEU A 174 8.03 -16.21 -4.24
N SER A 175 7.94 -17.53 -4.49
CA SER A 175 7.00 -18.07 -5.47
C SER A 175 5.63 -18.30 -4.86
N GLU A 176 4.58 -18.07 -5.64
CA GLU A 176 3.21 -18.31 -5.20
C GLU A 176 3.02 -19.74 -4.66
N GLU A 177 3.51 -20.75 -5.39
CA GLU A 177 3.36 -22.16 -5.01
C GLU A 177 3.90 -22.43 -3.58
N LYS A 178 5.12 -21.96 -3.29
CA LYS A 178 5.74 -22.17 -1.99
C LYS A 178 5.05 -21.36 -0.89
N VAL A 179 4.68 -20.11 -1.20
CA VAL A 179 4.00 -19.25 -0.24
C VAL A 179 2.63 -19.80 0.12
N VAL A 180 1.81 -20.19 -0.87
CA VAL A 180 0.47 -20.76 -0.62
C VAL A 180 0.60 -22.04 0.20
N ARG A 181 1.55 -22.93 -0.15
CA ARG A 181 1.80 -24.14 0.63
C ARG A 181 2.16 -23.86 2.08
N TYR A 182 3.00 -22.84 2.33
CA TYR A 182 3.38 -22.46 3.69
C TYR A 182 2.21 -21.85 4.47
N LEU A 183 1.44 -20.95 3.84
CA LEU A 183 0.32 -20.25 4.48
C LEU A 183 -0.93 -21.11 4.69
N GLN A 184 -1.04 -22.26 4.01
CA GLN A 184 -2.04 -23.30 4.30
C GLN A 184 -1.80 -23.99 5.65
N GLY A 185 -0.58 -23.92 6.19
CA GLY A 185 -0.23 -24.45 7.50
C GLY A 185 -0.83 -23.64 8.65
N ALA A 186 -0.68 -24.18 9.86
CA ALA A 186 -1.01 -23.44 11.08
C ALA A 186 -0.06 -22.25 11.27
N ALA A 187 -0.55 -21.20 11.93
CA ALA A 187 0.26 -20.05 12.31
C ALA A 187 1.49 -20.51 13.12
N PRO A 188 2.71 -20.04 12.80
CA PRO A 188 3.90 -20.36 13.58
C PRO A 188 3.78 -19.90 15.03
N PRO A 189 4.53 -20.51 15.97
CA PRO A 189 4.58 -20.07 17.36
C PRO A 189 4.87 -18.57 17.48
N GLY A 190 4.10 -17.89 18.33
CA GLY A 190 4.20 -16.44 18.52
C GLY A 190 3.56 -15.60 17.41
N VAL A 191 2.95 -16.17 16.39
CA VAL A 191 2.14 -15.42 15.42
C VAL A 191 0.66 -15.63 15.71
N ARG A 192 -0.08 -14.55 16.00
CA ARG A 192 -1.54 -14.63 16.23
C ARG A 192 -2.26 -15.09 14.95
N PRO A 193 -3.34 -15.90 15.06
CA PRO A 193 -4.13 -16.33 13.90
C PRO A 193 -4.63 -15.18 13.02
N ALA A 194 -5.01 -14.04 13.62
CA ALA A 194 -5.45 -12.86 12.88
C ALA A 194 -4.32 -12.25 12.01
N SER A 195 -3.09 -12.19 12.53
CA SER A 195 -1.93 -11.71 11.76
C SER A 195 -1.51 -12.71 10.67
N TRP A 196 -1.68 -14.01 10.93
CA TRP A 196 -1.48 -15.07 9.93
C TRP A 196 -2.46 -14.97 8.77
N GLU A 197 -3.75 -14.81 9.09
CA GLU A 197 -4.79 -14.58 8.08
C GLU A 197 -4.56 -13.28 7.31
N LYS A 198 -4.15 -12.21 8.00
CA LYS A 198 -3.78 -10.95 7.35
C LYS A 198 -2.63 -11.16 6.35
N LEU A 199 -1.59 -11.92 6.71
CA LEU A 199 -0.50 -12.24 5.78
C LEU A 199 -1.01 -13.02 4.56
N ARG A 200 -1.94 -13.97 4.75
CA ARG A 200 -2.60 -14.70 3.65
C ARG A 200 -3.30 -13.76 2.69
N LEU A 201 -4.12 -12.83 3.18
CA LEU A 201 -4.81 -11.85 2.36
C LEU A 201 -3.85 -10.93 1.60
N ILE A 202 -2.75 -10.51 2.25
CA ILE A 202 -1.70 -9.72 1.59
C ILE A 202 -1.08 -10.52 0.44
N MET A 203 -0.71 -11.79 0.67
CA MET A 203 -0.07 -12.62 -0.35
C MET A 203 -1.03 -13.00 -1.49
N ASP A 204 -2.30 -13.28 -1.20
CA ASP A 204 -3.32 -13.50 -2.22
C ASP A 204 -3.48 -12.27 -3.13
N ALA A 205 -3.50 -11.08 -2.52
CA ALA A 205 -3.55 -9.82 -3.26
C ALA A 205 -2.27 -9.55 -4.08
N VAL A 206 -1.10 -10.02 -3.64
CA VAL A 206 0.15 -9.93 -4.41
C VAL A 206 0.10 -10.87 -5.61
N PHE A 207 -0.30 -12.12 -5.40
CA PHE A 207 -0.31 -13.14 -6.46
C PHE A 207 -1.49 -13.06 -7.42
N VAL A 208 -2.41 -12.12 -7.20
CA VAL A 208 -3.50 -11.85 -8.16
C VAL A 208 -2.95 -11.34 -9.49
N GLU A 209 -1.79 -10.65 -9.51
CA GLU A 209 -1.14 -10.16 -10.73
C GLU A 209 0.21 -10.83 -11.04
N ALA A 210 0.82 -11.49 -10.06
CA ALA A 210 2.17 -12.02 -10.18
C ALA A 210 2.26 -13.50 -9.81
N HIS A 211 3.25 -14.20 -10.38
CA HIS A 211 3.60 -15.58 -9.99
C HIS A 211 4.65 -15.63 -8.88
N PHE A 212 5.34 -14.52 -8.64
CA PHE A 212 6.44 -14.39 -7.70
C PHE A 212 6.53 -12.93 -7.23
N VAL A 213 7.15 -12.69 -6.08
CA VAL A 213 7.47 -11.36 -5.59
C VAL A 213 8.90 -11.34 -5.06
N THR A 214 9.62 -10.26 -5.32
CA THR A 214 10.96 -10.08 -4.74
C THR A 214 10.83 -9.82 -3.23
N ILE A 215 11.85 -10.18 -2.45
CA ILE A 215 11.82 -9.89 -1.02
C ILE A 215 11.79 -8.39 -0.72
N ASP A 216 12.39 -7.56 -1.59
CA ASP A 216 12.35 -6.10 -1.47
C ASP A 216 10.90 -5.59 -1.61
N ALA A 217 10.18 -6.02 -2.67
CA ALA A 217 8.79 -5.60 -2.88
C ALA A 217 7.84 -6.18 -1.81
N PHE A 218 8.10 -7.40 -1.34
CA PHE A 218 7.35 -7.97 -0.20
C PHE A 218 7.58 -7.16 1.08
N PHE A 219 8.82 -6.77 1.36
CA PHE A 219 9.15 -5.97 2.53
C PHE A 219 8.53 -4.59 2.50
N GLU A 220 8.53 -3.89 1.35
CA GLU A 220 7.84 -2.61 1.19
C GLU A 220 6.35 -2.73 1.59
N GLY A 221 5.67 -3.78 1.13
CA GLY A 221 4.27 -4.03 1.47
C GLY A 221 4.04 -4.39 2.95
N ILE A 222 5.00 -5.05 3.61
CA ILE A 222 4.96 -5.30 5.05
C ILE A 222 5.21 -4.00 5.81
N GLU A 223 6.23 -3.22 5.43
CA GLU A 223 6.62 -1.97 6.07
C GLU A 223 5.43 -1.01 6.21
N GLU A 224 4.71 -0.77 5.10
CA GLU A 224 3.50 0.07 5.06
C GLU A 224 2.39 -0.37 6.04
N GLN A 225 2.34 -1.66 6.38
CA GLN A 225 1.32 -2.24 7.25
C GLN A 225 1.83 -2.63 8.64
N SER A 226 3.14 -2.51 8.87
CA SER A 226 3.86 -3.06 10.02
C SER A 226 3.99 -2.11 11.18
N SER A 227 3.75 -0.80 10.98
CA SER A 227 4.07 0.25 11.95
C SER A 227 3.49 0.03 13.35
N MET A 228 2.51 -0.89 13.51
CA MET A 228 1.98 -1.33 14.81
C MET A 228 1.69 -2.85 14.91
N ASN A 229 2.26 -3.72 14.06
CA ASN A 229 1.99 -5.17 14.14
C ASN A 229 3.27 -6.03 14.05
N PRO A 230 3.96 -6.24 15.19
CA PRO A 230 5.12 -7.12 15.29
C PRO A 230 4.88 -8.53 14.78
N ASP A 231 3.71 -9.11 15.06
CA ASP A 231 3.40 -10.47 14.59
C ASP A 231 3.34 -10.56 13.07
N LEU A 232 2.91 -9.51 12.37
CA LEU A 232 2.91 -9.48 10.90
C LEU A 232 4.35 -9.45 10.36
N VAL A 233 5.24 -8.70 11.01
CA VAL A 233 6.68 -8.68 10.68
C VAL A 233 7.28 -10.08 10.87
N PHE A 234 7.03 -10.73 12.01
CA PHE A 234 7.53 -12.08 12.27
C PHE A 234 6.94 -13.13 11.34
N ALA A 235 5.64 -13.04 11.02
CA ALA A 235 5.02 -13.89 10.03
C ALA A 235 5.69 -13.70 8.65
N GLY A 236 6.02 -12.46 8.28
CA GLY A 236 6.73 -12.13 7.04
C GLY A 236 8.17 -12.66 7.02
N ILE A 237 8.92 -12.51 8.11
CA ILE A 237 10.27 -13.08 8.24
C ILE A 237 10.22 -14.61 8.12
N GLY A 238 9.30 -15.26 8.84
CA GLY A 238 9.10 -16.71 8.77
C GLY A 238 8.70 -17.18 7.37
N LEU A 239 7.85 -16.41 6.67
CA LEU A 239 7.51 -16.66 5.28
C LEU A 239 8.75 -16.60 4.38
N ILE A 240 9.59 -15.57 4.52
CA ILE A 240 10.84 -15.48 3.77
C ILE A 240 11.69 -16.71 4.05
N GLN A 241 11.95 -17.03 5.31
CA GLN A 241 12.79 -18.17 5.70
C GLN A 241 12.27 -19.52 5.16
N ALA A 242 10.96 -19.72 5.10
CA ALA A 242 10.37 -21.00 4.74
C ALA A 242 10.06 -21.16 3.24
N ALA A 243 9.73 -20.08 2.54
CA ALA A 243 9.16 -20.14 1.19
C ALA A 243 10.05 -19.52 0.10
N ILE A 244 11.11 -18.78 0.46
CA ILE A 244 12.06 -18.28 -0.53
C ILE A 244 12.84 -19.45 -1.18
N ALA A 245 13.22 -19.31 -2.45
CA ALA A 245 14.00 -20.34 -3.13
C ALA A 245 15.49 -20.27 -2.78
N GLU A 246 16.02 -19.06 -2.62
CA GLU A 246 17.42 -18.81 -2.33
C GLU A 246 17.74 -19.12 -0.85
N PRO A 247 18.78 -19.93 -0.54
CA PRO A 247 19.15 -20.18 0.84
C PRO A 247 19.63 -18.88 1.53
N PRO A 248 19.54 -18.79 2.88
CA PRO A 248 20.10 -17.67 3.61
C PRO A 248 21.59 -17.55 3.33
N LYS A 249 22.05 -16.32 3.14
CA LYS A 249 23.45 -16.04 2.81
C LYS A 249 24.01 -14.98 3.74
N ASP A 250 24.81 -15.42 4.69
CA ASP A 250 25.48 -14.53 5.62
C ASP A 250 26.37 -13.51 4.90
N LYS A 251 26.36 -12.28 5.39
CA LYS A 251 27.03 -11.17 4.75
C LYS A 251 27.65 -10.23 5.76
N LYS A 252 28.89 -9.83 5.47
CA LYS A 252 29.60 -8.78 6.19
C LYS A 252 29.77 -7.56 5.30
N VAL A 253 29.41 -6.38 5.80
CA VAL A 253 29.45 -5.11 5.07
C VAL A 253 30.10 -4.01 5.90
N LYS A 254 30.77 -3.06 5.23
CA LYS A 254 31.31 -1.86 5.90
C LYS A 254 30.19 -0.93 6.37
N LYS A 255 29.13 -0.79 5.57
CA LYS A 255 27.95 0.04 5.83
C LYS A 255 26.76 -0.47 5.03
N VAL A 256 25.55 -0.15 5.48
CA VAL A 256 24.32 -0.25 4.68
C VAL A 256 24.12 1.10 3.99
N SER A 257 24.18 1.13 2.66
CA SER A 257 24.11 2.37 1.88
C SER A 257 22.75 2.65 1.25
N LYS A 258 21.86 1.64 1.21
CA LYS A 258 20.50 1.80 0.72
C LYS A 258 19.61 2.36 1.81
N SER A 259 18.64 3.19 1.42
CA SER A 259 17.61 3.69 2.34
C SER A 259 16.73 2.56 2.85
N SER A 260 16.28 1.66 1.97
CA SER A 260 15.59 0.41 2.29
C SER A 260 16.42 -0.80 1.89
N TYR A 261 16.57 -1.77 2.79
CA TYR A 261 17.38 -2.97 2.56
C TYR A 261 16.79 -4.20 3.26
N VAL A 262 16.62 -5.29 2.52
CA VAL A 262 16.27 -6.60 3.06
C VAL A 262 17.45 -7.55 2.91
N HIS A 263 17.74 -8.32 3.95
CA HIS A 263 18.75 -9.35 3.92
C HIS A 263 18.23 -10.69 4.44
N HIS A 264 18.27 -11.70 3.57
CA HIS A 264 17.97 -13.08 3.93
C HIS A 264 19.26 -13.80 4.39
N GLY A 265 19.42 -13.98 5.71
CA GLY A 265 20.63 -14.51 6.35
C GLY A 265 21.09 -13.63 7.52
N ASN A 266 22.30 -13.90 8.03
CA ASN A 266 22.93 -13.07 9.06
C ASN A 266 23.65 -11.87 8.44
N LEU A 267 23.55 -10.70 9.08
CA LEU A 267 24.19 -9.47 8.62
C LEU A 267 25.15 -8.92 9.68
N GLU A 268 26.43 -8.76 9.33
CA GLU A 268 27.42 -8.04 10.12
C GLU A 268 27.74 -6.69 9.46
N VAL A 269 27.64 -5.61 10.22
CA VAL A 269 27.96 -4.24 9.80
C VAL A 269 29.16 -3.75 10.59
N GLU A 270 30.28 -3.44 9.93
CA GLU A 270 31.55 -3.06 10.59
C GLU A 270 31.58 -1.64 11.18
N GLY A 271 30.56 -0.81 10.90
CA GLY A 271 30.48 0.56 11.39
C GLY A 271 29.08 0.90 11.90
N PRO A 272 28.83 2.18 12.27
CA PRO A 272 27.55 2.59 12.79
C PRO A 272 26.43 2.36 11.79
N LEU A 273 25.29 1.90 12.29
CA LEU A 273 24.11 1.63 11.48
C LEU A 273 23.14 2.81 11.53
N LYS A 274 22.92 3.46 10.39
CA LYS A 274 21.85 4.44 10.19
C LYS A 274 21.12 4.06 8.90
N VAL A 275 19.89 3.59 9.03
CA VAL A 275 19.08 3.07 7.92
C VAL A 275 17.70 3.71 7.92
N GLY A 276 17.07 3.78 6.75
CA GLY A 276 15.66 4.13 6.63
C GLY A 276 14.78 2.92 6.92
N ALA A 277 14.98 1.81 6.24
CA ALA A 277 14.25 0.57 6.47
C ALA A 277 15.21 -0.61 6.37
N LEU A 278 15.26 -1.46 7.39
CA LEU A 278 16.10 -2.64 7.40
C LEU A 278 15.34 -3.86 7.93
N MET A 279 15.31 -4.92 7.14
CA MET A 279 14.91 -6.25 7.60
C MET A 279 16.06 -7.23 7.45
N VAL A 280 16.41 -7.94 8.53
CA VAL A 280 17.36 -9.05 8.53
C VAL A 280 16.63 -10.30 9.01
N THR A 281 16.57 -11.35 8.19
CA THR A 281 15.84 -12.56 8.60
C THR A 281 16.59 -13.41 9.62
N GLY A 282 17.92 -13.26 9.72
CA GLY A 282 18.76 -13.93 10.72
C GLY A 282 19.19 -12.97 11.82
N ASN A 283 20.43 -13.14 12.30
CA ASN A 283 21.05 -12.29 13.30
C ASN A 283 21.61 -11.01 12.68
N LEU A 284 21.59 -9.92 13.44
CA LEU A 284 22.22 -8.65 13.10
C LEU A 284 23.33 -8.35 14.11
N THR A 285 24.54 -8.08 13.62
CA THR A 285 25.66 -7.58 14.43
C THR A 285 26.13 -6.24 13.88
N VAL A 286 26.15 -5.20 14.73
CA VAL A 286 26.65 -3.86 14.37
C VAL A 286 27.85 -3.54 15.26
N LYS A 287 29.02 -3.35 14.64
CA LYS A 287 30.25 -2.90 15.32
C LYS A 287 30.22 -1.39 15.47
N GLY A 288 29.44 -0.93 16.45
CA GLY A 288 29.21 0.48 16.74
C GLY A 288 27.78 0.75 17.20
N GLY A 289 27.41 2.03 17.20
CA GLY A 289 26.05 2.46 17.48
C GLY A 289 25.08 2.19 16.32
N ALA A 290 23.87 1.79 16.66
CA ALA A 290 22.74 1.65 15.75
C ALA A 290 21.68 2.72 16.07
N ALA A 291 21.18 3.39 15.03
CA ALA A 291 20.14 4.39 15.15
C ALA A 291 18.98 4.09 14.18
N ASN A 292 17.77 4.06 14.73
CA ASN A 292 16.51 3.98 13.99
C ASN A 292 15.74 5.30 14.18
N PRO A 293 15.97 6.32 13.33
CA PRO A 293 15.34 7.63 13.49
C PRO A 293 13.83 7.60 13.23
N GLN A 294 13.11 8.68 13.54
CA GLN A 294 11.68 8.78 13.23
C GLN A 294 11.43 8.60 11.73
N GLY A 295 10.42 7.78 11.38
CA GLY A 295 10.13 7.40 10.00
C GLY A 295 11.00 6.26 9.45
N ALA A 296 11.85 5.66 10.29
CA ALA A 296 12.66 4.49 9.92
C ALA A 296 12.18 3.20 10.61
N SER A 297 12.43 2.04 9.99
CA SER A 297 12.07 0.71 10.49
C SER A 297 13.29 -0.21 10.63
N LEU A 298 13.34 -0.98 11.71
CA LEU A 298 14.41 -1.97 11.95
C LEU A 298 13.85 -3.29 12.47
N PHE A 299 13.89 -4.34 11.64
CA PHE A 299 13.37 -5.66 11.96
C PHE A 299 14.47 -6.73 11.90
N VAL A 300 14.58 -7.52 12.96
CA VAL A 300 15.59 -8.58 13.09
C VAL A 300 14.90 -9.88 13.48
N GLY A 301 15.08 -10.93 12.68
CA GLY A 301 14.47 -12.24 12.91
C GLY A 301 15.10 -13.03 14.06
N GLY A 302 16.42 -12.88 14.23
CA GLY A 302 17.20 -13.52 15.29
C GLY A 302 17.69 -12.53 16.35
N ASP A 303 18.92 -12.75 16.82
CA ASP A 303 19.57 -11.91 17.81
C ASP A 303 20.10 -10.61 17.19
N PHE A 304 20.09 -9.53 17.98
CA PHE A 304 20.67 -8.24 17.60
C PHE A 304 21.73 -7.80 18.62
N THR A 305 22.97 -7.66 18.16
CA THR A 305 24.09 -7.15 18.96
C THR A 305 24.59 -5.82 18.41
N CYS A 306 24.73 -4.81 19.27
CA CYS A 306 25.34 -3.52 18.94
C CYS A 306 26.02 -2.89 20.16
N GLU A 307 26.78 -1.80 19.98
CA GLU A 307 27.35 -1.09 21.13
C GLU A 307 26.28 -0.23 21.83
N THR A 308 25.55 0.55 21.04
CA THR A 308 24.44 1.39 21.51
C THR A 308 23.27 1.30 20.54
N LEU A 309 22.04 1.41 21.05
CA LEU A 309 20.82 1.46 20.24
C LEU A 309 20.03 2.72 20.56
N LYS A 310 19.78 3.57 19.56
CA LYS A 310 18.80 4.66 19.64
C LYS A 310 17.57 4.33 18.79
N SER A 311 16.43 4.15 19.43
CA SER A 311 15.13 3.85 18.83
C SER A 311 14.22 5.07 18.86
N GLN A 312 13.79 5.54 17.70
CA GLN A 312 12.78 6.59 17.50
C GLN A 312 11.66 6.16 16.51
N GLY A 313 11.81 5.00 15.88
CA GLY A 313 10.84 4.34 15.01
C GLY A 313 10.59 2.90 15.49
N PRO A 314 9.79 2.09 14.76
CA PRO A 314 9.53 0.70 15.13
C PRO A 314 10.80 -0.15 15.05
N VAL A 315 11.14 -0.82 16.17
CA VAL A 315 12.23 -1.80 16.25
C VAL A 315 11.66 -3.11 16.77
N ILE A 316 11.79 -4.19 15.99
CA ILE A 316 11.23 -5.50 16.32
C ILE A 316 12.34 -6.55 16.21
N ILE A 317 12.58 -7.29 17.30
CA ILE A 317 13.68 -8.26 17.43
C ILE A 317 13.11 -9.61 17.88
N GLY A 318 13.35 -10.65 17.10
CA GLY A 318 12.84 -12.00 17.35
C GLY A 318 13.62 -12.78 18.40
N GLY A 319 14.92 -12.50 18.54
CA GLY A 319 15.79 -13.08 19.54
C GLY A 319 16.09 -12.12 20.69
N ASN A 320 17.34 -12.14 21.15
CA ASN A 320 17.85 -11.27 22.19
C ASN A 320 18.37 -9.95 21.62
N LEU A 321 18.31 -8.90 22.44
CA LEU A 321 19.01 -7.64 22.19
C LEU A 321 20.16 -7.52 23.18
N GLU A 322 21.37 -7.37 22.67
CA GLU A 322 22.58 -7.10 23.45
C GLU A 322 23.16 -5.74 23.07
N ALA A 323 23.18 -4.80 24.02
CA ALA A 323 23.79 -3.49 23.86
C ALA A 323 24.36 -2.98 25.18
N THR A 324 25.31 -2.04 25.16
CA THR A 324 25.74 -1.38 26.40
C THR A 324 24.70 -0.36 26.86
N HIS A 325 24.15 0.42 25.92
CA HIS A 325 23.17 1.47 26.18
C HIS A 325 22.03 1.41 25.16
N VAL A 326 20.80 1.47 25.63
CA VAL A 326 19.59 1.55 24.80
C VAL A 326 18.81 2.80 25.16
N THR A 327 18.48 3.62 24.17
CA THR A 327 17.60 4.78 24.31
C THR A 327 16.40 4.60 23.40
N ALA A 328 15.20 4.72 23.94
CA ALA A 328 13.95 4.62 23.20
C ALA A 328 13.12 5.88 23.45
N GLN A 329 12.68 6.56 22.38
CA GLN A 329 12.11 7.89 22.43
C GLN A 329 10.91 8.03 21.46
N TYR A 330 9.95 8.88 21.82
CA TYR A 330 8.65 9.12 21.16
C TYR A 330 7.63 7.99 21.36
N ASN A 331 6.38 8.31 21.70
CA ASN A 331 5.32 7.32 21.95
C ASN A 331 4.62 6.77 20.69
N ASP A 332 5.00 7.22 19.50
CA ASP A 332 4.37 6.78 18.25
C ASP A 332 4.70 5.32 17.87
N TYR A 333 5.76 4.75 18.48
CA TYR A 333 6.30 3.44 18.12
C TYR A 333 6.76 2.64 19.34
N ALA A 334 7.18 1.39 19.09
CA ALA A 334 7.68 0.48 20.10
C ALA A 334 9.02 -0.15 19.73
N LEU A 335 9.81 -0.47 20.77
CA LEU A 335 10.92 -1.41 20.76
C LEU A 335 10.44 -2.73 21.36
N GLU A 336 10.30 -3.77 20.54
CA GLU A 336 9.88 -5.10 20.96
C GLU A 336 11.02 -6.12 20.81
N VAL A 337 11.32 -6.82 21.91
CA VAL A 337 12.33 -7.89 21.99
C VAL A 337 11.66 -9.18 22.47
N ARG A 338 11.49 -10.18 21.62
CA ARG A 338 10.84 -11.44 22.05
C ARG A 338 11.68 -12.26 23.02
N GLY A 339 13.01 -12.17 22.90
CA GLY A 339 13.96 -12.78 23.83
C GLY A 339 14.28 -11.90 25.03
N THR A 340 15.56 -11.87 25.39
CA THR A 340 16.07 -11.05 26.50
C THR A 340 16.62 -9.73 25.99
N LEU A 341 16.23 -8.61 26.62
CA LEU A 341 16.91 -7.33 26.46
C LEU A 341 18.00 -7.20 27.53
N ARG A 342 19.26 -7.28 27.10
CA ARG A 342 20.47 -7.14 27.93
C ARG A 342 21.10 -5.77 27.68
N ALA A 343 21.12 -4.93 28.72
CA ALA A 343 21.78 -3.62 28.64
C ALA A 343 22.35 -3.14 29.97
N ALA A 344 23.46 -2.40 29.95
CA ALA A 344 23.93 -1.72 31.16
C ALA A 344 22.97 -0.58 31.53
N LYS A 345 22.47 0.16 30.52
CA LYS A 345 21.50 1.25 30.71
C LYS A 345 20.38 1.22 29.67
N LEU A 346 19.15 1.33 30.12
CA LEU A 346 17.95 1.56 29.30
C LEU A 346 17.34 2.92 29.68
N VAL A 347 17.20 3.82 28.70
CA VAL A 347 16.51 5.10 28.86
C VAL A 347 15.26 5.09 27.99
N VAL A 348 14.10 5.33 28.59
CA VAL A 348 12.80 5.42 27.91
C VAL A 348 12.27 6.83 28.10
N GLU A 349 12.18 7.57 27.00
CA GLU A 349 11.72 8.96 26.97
C GLU A 349 10.37 9.06 26.27
N ASP A 350 9.57 10.06 26.63
CA ASP A 350 8.32 10.43 25.95
C ASP A 350 7.31 9.27 25.87
N LYS A 351 7.32 8.37 26.86
CA LYS A 351 6.44 7.18 26.93
C LYS A 351 6.59 6.21 25.75
N HIS A 352 7.78 6.11 25.14
CA HIS A 352 8.06 5.08 24.14
C HIS A 352 7.82 3.67 24.73
N VAL A 353 7.12 2.80 23.97
CA VAL A 353 6.80 1.46 24.47
C VAL A 353 8.00 0.54 24.30
N VAL A 354 8.50 -0.04 25.40
CA VAL A 354 9.58 -1.04 25.35
C VAL A 354 9.08 -2.35 25.97
N THR A 355 9.03 -3.41 25.17
CA THR A 355 8.63 -4.75 25.59
C THR A 355 9.79 -5.73 25.41
N ALA A 356 10.00 -6.61 26.40
CA ALA A 356 10.96 -7.70 26.30
C ALA A 356 10.38 -8.97 26.92
N GLY A 357 10.67 -10.15 26.36
CA GLY A 357 10.35 -11.43 27.00
C GLY A 357 11.02 -11.57 28.37
N ARG A 358 12.22 -11.01 28.50
CA ARG A 358 12.92 -10.80 29.78
C ARG A 358 13.76 -9.53 29.73
N PHE A 359 13.78 -8.78 30.83
CA PHE A 359 14.72 -7.68 31.01
C PHE A 359 15.90 -8.12 31.87
N GLU A 360 17.11 -7.90 31.37
CA GLU A 360 18.37 -8.03 32.11
C GLU A 360 19.12 -6.71 31.97
N VAL A 361 18.59 -5.67 32.63
CA VAL A 361 19.08 -4.30 32.55
C VAL A 361 19.59 -3.85 33.92
N SER A 362 20.80 -3.28 33.98
CA SER A 362 21.39 -2.83 35.24
C SER A 362 20.80 -1.50 35.73
N GLU A 363 20.60 -0.52 34.83
CA GLU A 363 19.99 0.78 35.13
C GLU A 363 18.84 1.05 34.14
N ARG A 364 17.62 1.30 34.64
CA ARG A 364 16.48 1.73 33.82
C ARG A 364 15.98 3.10 34.27
N VAL A 365 15.88 4.03 33.32
CA VAL A 365 15.37 5.39 33.51
C VAL A 365 14.17 5.57 32.60
N ASP A 366 13.01 5.88 33.17
CA ASP A 366 11.79 6.22 32.42
C ASP A 366 11.44 7.69 32.74
N SER A 367 11.28 8.54 31.71
CA SER A 367 10.99 9.99 31.84
C SER A 367 9.84 10.46 30.97
#